data_AF-A0A7X4YGG4-F1
#
_entry.id   AF-A0A7X4YGG4-F1
#
_cell.length_a   1.000
_cell.length_b   1.000
_cell.length_c   1.000
_cell.angle_alpha   90.00
_cell.angle_beta   90.00
_cell.angle_gamma   90.00
#
_symmetry.space_group_name_H-M   'P 1'
#
loop_
_entity.id
_entity.type
_entity.pdbx_description
1 polymer ?
#
loop_
_entity_poly.entity_id
_entity_poly.type
_entity_poly.pdbx_seq_one_letter_code
_entity_poly.pdbx_strand_id
1 'polypeptide(L)'
;MFVLRQFSHAYHDQVPGWEHAGLAAVYERAMASKSYDCAERWRGPGRPHTFERAYSTTDVGEYFAENSEALFGRNDFYPFTREELGKHDPGMLALLQQVWQVPTTTTPTPPTASTS
;
A
#
# COMPACT_ATOMS: atom_id res chain seq x y z
N MET A 1 -4.01 -7.32 8.75
CA MET A 1 -4.31 -8.73 8.36
C MET A 1 -3.01 -9.54 8.17
N PHE A 2 -2.50 -10.18 9.24
CA PHE A 2 -1.19 -10.87 9.33
C PHE A 2 -0.76 -11.78 8.14
N VAL A 3 -1.71 -12.37 7.40
CA VAL A 3 -1.41 -13.38 6.35
C VAL A 3 -0.69 -12.76 5.14
N LEU A 4 -1.07 -11.54 4.73
CA LEU A 4 -0.41 -10.91 3.57
C LEU A 4 0.98 -10.39 3.91
N ARG A 5 1.19 -9.97 5.16
CA ARG A 5 2.49 -9.57 5.69
C ARG A 5 3.49 -10.72 5.69
N GLN A 6 3.08 -11.89 6.17
CA GLN A 6 3.92 -13.09 6.12
C GLN A 6 4.15 -13.60 4.69
N PHE A 7 3.16 -13.48 3.80
CA PHE A 7 3.32 -13.85 2.39
C PHE A 7 4.28 -12.91 1.64
N SER A 8 4.23 -11.61 1.94
CA SER A 8 5.16 -10.62 1.37
C SER A 8 6.59 -10.87 1.81
N HIS A 9 6.80 -11.27 3.08
CA HIS A 9 8.12 -11.72 3.57
C HIS A 9 8.61 -12.97 2.83
N ALA A 10 7.75 -13.97 2.61
CA ALA A 10 8.11 -15.18 1.87
C ALA A 10 8.39 -14.92 0.37
N TYR A 11 7.67 -13.97 -0.23
CA TYR A 11 7.88 -13.56 -1.63
C TYR A 11 9.18 -12.75 -1.78
N HIS A 12 9.50 -11.89 -0.80
CA HIS A 12 10.78 -11.16 -0.75
C HIS A 12 11.99 -12.11 -0.65
N ASP A 13 11.86 -13.24 0.06
CA ASP A 13 12.93 -14.22 0.23
C ASP A 13 13.16 -15.10 -1.02
N GLN A 14 12.10 -15.34 -1.81
CA GLN A 14 12.18 -16.21 -2.99
C GLN A 14 12.60 -15.52 -4.29
N VAL A 15 12.60 -14.18 -4.36
CA VAL A 15 13.05 -13.48 -5.57
C VAL A 15 14.34 -12.68 -5.36
N PRO A 16 15.50 -13.24 -5.73
CA PRO A 16 16.75 -12.51 -5.71
C PRO A 16 16.75 -11.44 -6.82
N GLY A 17 16.78 -10.15 -6.44
CA GLY A 17 17.17 -9.05 -7.33
C GLY A 17 16.07 -8.17 -7.94
N TRP A 18 14.84 -8.14 -7.41
CA TRP A 18 13.70 -7.45 -8.05
C TRP A 18 13.59 -5.93 -7.80
N GLU A 19 14.56 -5.16 -8.33
CA GLU A 19 14.56 -3.68 -8.39
C GLU A 19 14.46 -2.94 -7.05
N HIS A 20 15.43 -3.21 -6.16
CA HIS A 20 15.64 -2.46 -4.92
C HIS A 20 15.61 -0.92 -5.09
N ALA A 21 16.01 -0.38 -6.25
CA ALA A 21 16.09 1.07 -6.44
C ALA A 21 14.72 1.77 -6.41
N GLY A 22 13.70 1.19 -7.04
CA GLY A 22 12.37 1.81 -7.11
C GLY A 22 11.67 1.80 -5.75
N LEU A 23 11.65 0.63 -5.09
CA LEU A 23 11.02 0.46 -3.79
C LEU A 23 11.77 1.23 -2.69
N ALA A 24 13.12 1.20 -2.70
CA ALA A 24 13.91 1.97 -1.74
C ALA A 24 13.70 3.48 -1.93
N ALA A 25 13.67 3.99 -3.16
CA ALA A 25 13.45 5.42 -3.40
C ALA A 25 12.05 5.88 -2.95
N VAL A 26 11.01 5.07 -3.20
CA VAL A 26 9.65 5.35 -2.74
C VAL A 26 9.57 5.29 -1.22
N TYR A 27 10.19 4.27 -0.59
CA TYR A 27 10.28 4.14 0.86
C TYR A 27 11.01 5.32 1.51
N GLU A 28 12.20 5.70 1.01
CA GLU A 28 12.96 6.83 1.53
C GLU A 28 12.16 8.13 1.45
N ARG A 29 11.43 8.36 0.36
CA ARG A 29 10.54 9.51 0.22
C ARG A 29 9.40 9.48 1.23
N ALA A 30 8.78 8.33 1.45
CA ALA A 30 7.71 8.13 2.43
C ALA A 30 8.22 8.33 3.87
N MET A 31 9.43 7.87 4.19
CA MET A 31 10.03 8.08 5.51
C MET A 31 10.45 9.55 5.72
N ALA A 32 10.94 10.21 4.67
CA ALA A 32 11.29 11.63 4.72
C ALA A 32 10.06 12.53 4.92
N SER A 33 8.90 12.15 4.37
CA SER A 33 7.64 12.88 4.57
C SER A 33 7.08 12.73 5.98
N LYS A 34 7.50 11.70 6.73
CA LYS A 34 6.98 11.32 8.05
C LYS A 34 5.48 11.07 8.05
N SER A 35 4.87 10.81 6.89
CA SER A 35 3.42 10.66 6.76
C SER A 35 2.87 9.42 7.46
N TYR A 36 3.75 8.47 7.78
CA TYR A 36 3.47 7.23 8.50
C TYR A 36 3.87 7.27 10.00
N ASP A 37 4.43 8.38 10.49
CA ASP A 37 4.92 8.50 11.88
C ASP A 37 3.78 8.55 12.91
N CYS A 38 2.61 9.02 12.49
CA CYS A 38 1.39 9.10 13.30
C CYS A 38 0.20 8.70 12.42
N ALA A 39 0.07 7.40 12.18
CA ALA A 39 -1.00 6.84 11.38
C ALA A 39 -2.16 6.40 12.27
N GLU A 40 -3.37 6.61 11.76
CA GLU A 40 -4.57 6.06 12.40
C GLU A 40 -4.53 4.53 12.31
N ARG A 41 -4.79 3.86 13.43
CA ARG A 41 -4.88 2.42 13.52
C ARG A 41 -6.31 1.98 13.81
N TRP A 42 -6.81 1.12 12.94
CA TRP A 42 -8.05 0.40 13.13
C TRP A 42 -7.79 -0.89 13.92
N ARG A 43 -8.57 -1.10 14.99
CA ARG A 43 -8.42 -2.25 15.91
C ARG A 43 -9.62 -3.20 15.88
N GLY A 44 -10.51 -3.05 14.90
CA GLY A 44 -11.74 -3.82 14.78
C GLY A 44 -12.98 -3.13 15.38
N PRO A 45 -14.17 -3.73 15.20
CA PRO A 45 -15.43 -3.17 15.67
C PRO A 45 -15.47 -2.99 17.19
N GLY A 46 -16.02 -1.87 17.65
CA GLY A 46 -16.18 -1.58 19.08
C GLY A 46 -14.89 -1.25 19.83
N ARG A 47 -13.75 -1.14 19.13
CA ARG A 47 -12.48 -0.65 19.69
C ARG A 47 -12.25 0.80 19.25
N PRO A 48 -11.73 1.67 20.13
CA PRO A 48 -11.36 3.02 19.73
C PRO A 48 -10.21 2.96 18.72
N HIS A 49 -10.22 3.89 17.78
CA HIS A 49 -9.06 4.12 16.92
C HIS A 49 -7.93 4.74 17.75
N THR A 50 -6.70 4.36 17.42
CA THR A 50 -5.50 4.92 18.06
C THR A 50 -4.62 5.55 16.99
N PHE A 51 -3.76 6.49 17.37
CA PHE A 51 -2.76 7.06 16.48
C PHE A 51 -1.40 6.61 16.95
N GLU A 52 -0.69 5.87 16.11
CA GLU A 52 0.63 5.34 16.42
C GLU A 52 1.49 5.27 15.16
N ARG A 53 2.80 5.11 15.34
CA ARG A 53 3.73 4.94 14.23
C ARG A 53 3.38 3.65 13.49
N ALA A 54 3.14 3.74 12.18
CA ALA A 54 2.80 2.57 11.39
C ALA A 54 3.98 1.58 11.30
N TYR A 55 3.68 0.28 11.27
CA TYR A 55 4.72 -0.75 11.09
C TYR A 55 5.42 -0.63 9.74
N SER A 56 4.77 -0.01 8.76
CA SER A 56 5.37 0.34 7.46
C SER A 56 6.62 1.21 7.58
N THR A 57 6.90 1.79 8.75
CA THR A 57 8.13 2.55 9.01
C THR A 57 9.31 1.73 9.51
N THR A 58 9.10 0.45 9.83
CA THR A 58 10.11 -0.42 10.44
C THR A 58 11.24 -0.73 9.48
N ASP A 59 10.88 -1.16 8.27
CA ASP A 59 11.78 -1.45 7.17
C ASP A 59 11.01 -1.45 5.84
N VAL A 60 11.75 -1.57 4.74
CA VAL A 60 11.20 -1.56 3.38
C VAL A 60 10.26 -2.74 3.10
N GLY A 61 10.45 -3.88 3.76
CA GLY A 61 9.62 -5.07 3.61
C GLY A 61 8.27 -4.90 4.30
N GLU A 62 8.26 -4.42 5.54
CA GLU A 62 7.03 -4.05 6.26
C GLU A 62 6.27 -2.93 5.53
N TYR A 63 6.99 -1.96 4.95
CA TYR A 63 6.39 -0.95 4.09
C TYR A 63 5.68 -1.57 2.88
N PHE A 64 6.32 -2.49 2.17
CA PHE A 64 5.71 -3.18 1.04
C PHE A 64 4.50 -4.04 1.45
N ALA A 65 4.63 -4.78 2.54
CA ALA A 65 3.59 -5.64 3.07
C ALA A 65 2.32 -4.88 3.48
N GLU A 66 2.47 -3.86 4.33
CA GLU A 66 1.36 -3.05 4.84
C GLU A 66 0.58 -2.36 3.71
N ASN A 67 1.28 -1.76 2.75
CA ASN A 67 0.62 -1.10 1.63
C ASN A 67 0.01 -2.12 0.62
N SER A 68 0.54 -3.35 0.54
CA SER A 68 -0.09 -4.44 -0.22
C SER A 68 -1.43 -4.86 0.40
N GLU A 69 -1.57 -4.83 1.74
CA GLU A 69 -2.85 -5.06 2.41
C GLU A 69 -3.89 -3.98 2.04
N ALA A 70 -3.47 -2.71 1.98
CA ALA A 70 -4.33 -1.62 1.51
C ALA A 70 -4.72 -1.78 0.03
N LEU A 71 -3.81 -2.32 -0.81
CA LEU A 71 -4.09 -2.56 -2.23
C LEU A 71 -5.17 -3.64 -2.41
N PHE A 72 -5.06 -4.79 -1.75
CA PHE A 72 -5.95 -5.94 -2.00
C PHE A 72 -7.16 -6.03 -1.10
N GLY A 73 -7.13 -5.37 0.05
CA GLY A 73 -8.19 -5.44 1.04
C GLY A 73 -8.24 -4.21 1.90
N ARG A 74 -8.08 -4.41 3.22
CA ARG A 74 -8.06 -3.35 4.21
C ARG A 74 -6.84 -3.49 5.10
N ASN A 75 -6.02 -2.45 5.16
CA ASN A 75 -4.92 -2.37 6.10
C ASN A 75 -5.42 -2.04 7.52
N ASP A 76 -4.63 -2.40 8.53
CA ASP A 76 -4.89 -2.08 9.92
C ASP A 76 -4.43 -0.65 10.27
N PHE A 77 -3.50 -0.09 9.49
CA PHE A 77 -3.04 1.29 9.57
C PHE A 77 -3.47 2.11 8.38
N TYR A 78 -3.69 3.40 8.57
CA TYR A 78 -3.89 4.33 7.47
C TYR A 78 -2.61 4.38 6.60
N PRO A 79 -2.70 4.29 5.26
CA PRO A 79 -3.94 4.19 4.47
C PRO A 79 -4.60 2.82 4.56
N PHE A 80 -5.92 2.78 4.81
CA PHE A 80 -6.67 1.54 5.00
C PHE A 80 -7.09 0.91 3.69
N THR A 81 -7.43 1.71 2.67
CA THR A 81 -7.90 1.22 1.36
C THR A 81 -7.00 1.64 0.22
N ARG A 82 -7.19 1.02 -0.95
CA ARG A 82 -6.49 1.37 -2.19
C ARG A 82 -6.69 2.83 -2.58
N GLU A 83 -7.90 3.37 -2.43
CA GLU A 83 -8.20 4.76 -2.76
C GLU A 83 -7.49 5.73 -1.81
N GLU A 84 -7.40 5.38 -0.53
CA GLU A 84 -6.65 6.15 0.46
C GLU A 84 -5.16 6.08 0.18
N LEU A 85 -4.64 4.90 -0.17
CA LEU A 85 -3.26 4.71 -0.58
C LEU A 85 -2.92 5.57 -1.80
N GLY A 86 -3.79 5.63 -2.81
CA GLY A 86 -3.58 6.48 -3.98
C GLY A 86 -3.52 7.98 -3.67
N LYS A 87 -4.18 8.43 -2.60
CA LYS A 87 -4.12 9.83 -2.14
C LYS A 87 -2.93 10.10 -1.24
N HIS A 88 -2.59 9.15 -0.37
CA HIS A 88 -1.54 9.28 0.61
C HIS A 88 -0.16 9.06 0.02
N ASP A 89 -0.01 7.98 -0.75
CA ASP A 89 1.24 7.54 -1.37
C ASP A 89 1.00 7.00 -2.79
N PRO A 90 0.78 7.90 -3.77
CA PRO A 90 0.57 7.51 -5.15
C PRO A 90 1.78 6.79 -5.77
N GLY A 91 2.99 7.06 -5.27
CA GLY A 91 4.21 6.39 -5.71
C GLY A 91 4.19 4.91 -5.33
N MET A 92 3.79 4.62 -4.09
CA MET A 92 3.64 3.26 -3.62
C MET A 92 2.52 2.51 -4.33
N LEU A 93 1.38 3.16 -4.58
CA LEU A 93 0.29 2.54 -5.35
C LEU A 93 0.76 2.12 -6.75
N ALA A 94 1.47 3.02 -7.46
CA ALA A 94 1.98 2.73 -8.80
C ALA A 94 2.98 1.56 -8.79
N LEU A 95 3.89 1.54 -7.80
CA LEU A 95 4.85 0.46 -7.64
C LEU A 95 4.16 -0.88 -7.35
N LEU A 96 3.17 -0.89 -6.46
CA LEU A 96 2.40 -2.10 -6.17
C LEU A 96 1.61 -2.59 -7.40
N GLN A 97 1.02 -1.69 -8.18
CA GLN A 97 0.33 -2.07 -9.41
C GLN A 97 1.27 -2.72 -10.43
N GLN A 98 2.49 -2.20 -10.56
CA GLN A 98 3.53 -2.79 -11.41
C GLN A 98 3.97 -4.17 -10.90
N VAL A 99 4.27 -4.29 -9.60
CA VAL A 99 4.78 -5.53 -8.98
C VAL A 99 3.72 -6.64 -9.02
N TRP A 100 2.49 -6.32 -8.64
CA TRP A 100 1.40 -7.28 -8.60
C TRP A 100 0.69 -7.48 -9.95
N GLN A 101 1.14 -6.78 -11.01
CA GLN A 101 0.54 -6.79 -12.36
C GLN A 101 -0.97 -6.48 -12.34
N VAL A 102 -1.38 -5.57 -11.47
CA VAL A 102 -2.78 -5.13 -11.33
C VAL A 102 -3.02 -3.95 -12.27
N PRO A 103 -4.13 -3.90 -13.03
CA PRO A 103 -4.39 -2.80 -13.95
C PRO A 103 -4.40 -1.43 -13.24
N THR A 104 -3.65 -0.48 -13.80
CA THR A 104 -3.73 0.94 -13.48
C THR A 104 -5.03 1.49 -14.05
N THR A 105 -6.11 1.47 -13.29
CA THR A 105 -7.39 2.04 -13.77
C THR A 105 -7.28 3.57 -13.84
N THR A 106 -6.73 4.08 -14.94
CA THR A 106 -6.90 5.45 -15.41
C THR A 106 -7.41 5.38 -16.85
N THR A 107 -8.72 5.17 -17.01
CA THR A 107 -9.46 5.61 -18.20
C THR A 107 -10.93 5.71 -17.81
N PRO A 108 -11.55 6.91 -17.78
CA PRO A 108 -12.99 7.02 -17.81
C PRO A 108 -13.44 6.65 -19.23
N THR A 109 -14.07 5.49 -19.38
CA THR A 109 -14.79 5.14 -20.60
C THR A 109 -15.90 6.18 -20.81
N PRO A 110 -15.94 6.92 -21.93
CA PRO A 110 -17.08 7.78 -22.23
C PRO A 110 -18.32 6.89 -22.42
N PRO A 111 -19.51 7.31 -21.95
CA PRO A 111 -20.72 6.53 -22.16
C PRO A 111 -21.00 6.47 -23.66
N THR A 112 -21.01 5.25 -24.22
CA THR A 112 -21.46 5.00 -25.58
C THR A 112 -22.93 5.41 -25.67
N ALA A 113 -23.19 6.52 -26.35
CA ALA A 113 -24.54 6.93 -26.68
C ALA A 113 -25.16 5.89 -27.63
N SER A 114 -26.15 5.16 -27.14
CA SER A 114 -27.04 4.36 -27.97
C SER A 114 -28.02 5.31 -28.66
N THR A 115 -27.77 5.66 -29.91
CA THR A 115 -28.77 6.24 -30.82
C THR A 115 -29.60 5.11 -31.44
N SER A 116 -30.92 5.21 -31.25
CA SER A 116 -31.96 4.46 -31.96
C SER A 116 -32.13 4.91 -33.40
#